data_AF-A0A0X3Q383-F1
#
_entry.id   AF-A0A0X3Q383-F1
#
_cell.length_a   1.000
_cell.length_b   1.000
_cell.length_c   1.000
_cell.angle_alpha   90.00
_cell.angle_beta   90.00
_cell.angle_gamma   90.00
#
_symmetry.space_group_name_H-M   'P 1'
#
loop_
_entity.id
_entity.type
_entity.pdbx_description
1 polymer ?
#
loop_
_entity_poly.entity_id
_entity_poly.type
_entity_poly.pdbx_seq_one_letter_code
_entity_poly.pdbx_strand_id
1 'polypeptide(L)'
;PKRSLHISGKLKSGYAAITLIPEKPTLPTIAVLIMKDAECFPELPGVQFITKIDLSRDFSATRVLEFNEDIKDIILHGEIKAFNVFQLDDILEVLRPNDQNNKPERMLMRVTGRMETTPQTFTLTGGPRGAVEYVLMPS
;
A
#
# COMPACT_ATOMS: atom_id res chain seq x y z
N PRO A 1 12.06 -2.47 -7.14
CA PRO A 1 12.43 -2.12 -5.75
C PRO A 1 11.30 -2.48 -4.78
N LYS A 2 11.59 -3.23 -3.70
CA LYS A 2 10.60 -3.65 -2.69
C LYS A 2 10.42 -2.57 -1.62
N ARG A 3 10.34 -1.32 -2.07
CA ARG A 3 10.43 -0.11 -1.24
C ARG A 3 9.11 0.62 -1.11
N SER A 4 8.04 0.05 -1.63
CA SER A 4 6.71 0.61 -1.47
C SER A 4 5.67 -0.47 -1.38
N LEU A 5 4.55 -0.11 -0.77
CA LEU A 5 3.35 -0.92 -0.68
C LEU A 5 2.14 -0.04 -0.95
N HIS A 6 1.19 -0.57 -1.70
CA HIS A 6 -0.08 0.10 -1.92
C HIS A 6 -1.16 -0.64 -1.15
N ILE A 7 -1.88 0.08 -0.29
CA ILE A 7 -3.00 -0.39 0.51
C ILE A 7 -4.25 0.18 -0.12
N SER A 8 -5.28 -0.63 -0.34
CA SER A 8 -6.54 -0.18 -0.92
C SER A 8 -7.73 -0.95 -0.39
N GLY A 9 -8.94 -0.46 -0.63
CA GLY A 9 -10.18 -1.13 -0.25
C GLY A 9 -10.69 -0.66 1.11
N LYS A 10 -11.43 -1.52 1.81
CA LYS A 10 -12.15 -1.14 3.04
C LYS A 10 -11.91 -2.14 4.17
N LEU A 11 -11.64 -1.60 5.36
CA LEU A 11 -11.69 -2.37 6.60
C LEU A 11 -13.16 -2.54 7.01
N LYS A 12 -13.68 -3.76 6.93
CA LYS A 12 -15.09 -4.04 7.22
C LYS A 12 -15.39 -3.99 8.73
N SER A 13 -14.50 -4.55 9.53
CA SER A 13 -14.58 -4.65 10.98
C SER A 13 -13.21 -5.02 11.54
N GLY A 14 -13.00 -4.90 12.85
CA GLY A 14 -11.79 -5.42 13.46
C GLY A 14 -10.59 -4.51 13.25
N TYR A 15 -9.41 -5.14 13.28
CA TYR A 15 -8.14 -4.53 12.97
C TYR A 15 -7.54 -5.14 11.70
N ALA A 16 -6.67 -4.38 11.06
CA ALA A 16 -5.71 -4.89 10.10
C ALA A 16 -4.33 -4.41 10.51
N ALA A 17 -3.31 -5.26 10.38
CA ALA A 17 -1.92 -4.83 10.58
C ALA A 17 -1.00 -5.41 9.51
N ILE A 18 0.02 -4.64 9.18
CA ILE A 18 1.08 -5.00 8.24
C ILE A 18 2.40 -4.94 9.00
N THR A 19 3.00 -6.09 9.25
CA THR A 19 4.35 -6.17 9.80
C THR A 19 5.35 -6.15 8.65
N LEU A 20 6.33 -5.25 8.73
CA LEU A 20 7.35 -4.98 7.73
C LEU A 20 8.71 -5.39 8.29
N ILE A 21 9.33 -6.38 7.65
CA ILE A 21 10.65 -6.89 8.04
C ILE A 21 11.67 -6.36 7.03
N PRO A 22 12.58 -5.46 7.44
CA PRO A 22 13.58 -4.91 6.54
C PRO A 22 14.58 -5.98 6.11
N GLU A 23 15.16 -5.83 4.91
CA GLU A 23 16.23 -6.70 4.43
C GLU A 23 17.54 -6.48 5.18
N LYS A 24 17.79 -5.24 5.60
CA LYS A 24 18.90 -4.90 6.47
C LYS A 24 18.56 -5.28 7.93
N PRO A 25 19.24 -6.29 8.53
CA PRO A 25 18.86 -6.84 9.83
C PRO A 25 19.14 -5.90 11.00
N THR A 26 19.91 -4.83 10.79
CA THR A 26 20.14 -3.79 11.81
C THR A 26 19.02 -2.77 11.90
N LEU A 27 18.08 -2.78 10.94
CA LEU A 27 16.90 -1.92 10.98
C LEU A 27 15.76 -2.62 11.74
N PRO A 28 14.89 -1.83 12.38
CA PRO A 28 13.81 -2.40 13.14
C PRO A 28 12.67 -2.94 12.26
N THR A 29 12.02 -4.00 12.74
CA THR A 29 10.72 -4.47 12.28
C THR A 29 9.64 -3.51 12.75
N ILE A 30 8.81 -3.05 11.82
CA ILE A 30 7.77 -2.05 12.06
C ILE A 30 6.41 -2.68 11.76
N ALA A 31 5.39 -2.41 12.57
CA ALA A 31 4.01 -2.70 12.23
C ALA A 31 3.24 -1.42 11.89
N VAL A 32 2.46 -1.50 10.82
CA VAL A 32 1.48 -0.48 10.45
C VAL A 32 0.10 -1.02 10.81
N LEU A 33 -0.54 -0.41 11.80
CA LEU A 33 -1.85 -0.76 12.28
C LEU A 33 -2.90 0.11 11.57
N ILE A 34 -3.91 -0.52 11.00
CA ILE A 34 -5.00 0.12 10.25
C ILE A 34 -6.28 -0.15 11.01
N MET A 35 -6.94 0.91 11.49
CA MET A 35 -8.13 0.81 12.32
C MET A 35 -9.18 1.83 11.91
N LYS A 36 -10.44 1.47 12.16
CA LYS A 36 -11.61 2.35 11.98
C LYS A 36 -12.02 3.03 13.29
N ASP A 37 -11.75 2.39 14.44
CA ASP A 37 -12.10 2.85 15.78
C ASP A 37 -11.01 2.46 16.80
N ALA A 38 -11.17 2.85 18.07
CA ALA A 38 -10.26 2.51 19.17
C ALA A 38 -10.39 1.04 19.65
N GLU A 39 -10.41 0.10 18.71
CA GLU A 39 -10.46 -1.32 19.03
C GLU A 39 -9.16 -1.82 19.68
N CYS A 40 -9.29 -2.84 20.52
CA CYS A 40 -8.16 -3.47 21.19
C CYS A 40 -7.40 -4.34 20.17
N PHE A 41 -6.10 -4.07 19.97
CA PHE A 41 -5.26 -4.83 19.05
C PHE A 41 -4.36 -5.80 19.83
N PRO A 42 -4.13 -7.02 19.32
CA PRO A 42 -3.25 -7.99 19.98
C PRO A 42 -1.77 -7.60 19.85
N GLU A 43 -0.92 -8.07 20.76
CA GLU A 43 0.53 -7.92 20.63
C GLU A 43 1.04 -8.56 19.33
N LEU A 44 1.93 -7.86 18.62
CA LEU A 44 2.60 -8.35 17.42
C LEU A 44 4.04 -8.77 17.81
N PRO A 45 4.35 -10.08 17.85
CA PRO A 45 5.65 -10.56 18.31
C PRO A 45 6.76 -10.10 17.37
N GLY A 46 7.89 -9.67 17.93
CA GLY A 46 9.07 -9.26 17.17
C GLY A 46 8.98 -7.87 16.52
N VAL A 47 7.91 -7.12 16.76
CA VAL A 47 7.76 -5.73 16.29
C VAL A 47 8.39 -4.77 17.29
N GLN A 48 9.25 -3.87 16.81
CA GLN A 48 9.91 -2.86 17.65
C GLN A 48 9.21 -1.51 17.62
N PHE A 49 8.51 -1.19 16.53
CA PHE A 49 7.76 0.06 16.39
C PHE A 49 6.39 -0.18 15.79
N ILE A 50 5.39 0.54 16.30
CA ILE A 50 4.01 0.50 15.79
C ILE A 50 3.65 1.91 15.35
N THR A 51 3.21 2.02 14.09
CA THR A 51 2.57 3.23 13.57
C THR A 51 1.10 2.94 13.27
N LYS A 52 0.24 3.96 13.36
CA LYS A 52 -1.21 3.80 13.22
C LYS A 52 -1.73 4.66 12.06
N ILE A 53 -2.61 4.08 11.26
CA ILE A 53 -3.40 4.74 10.23
C ILE A 53 -4.85 4.70 10.69
N ASP A 54 -5.42 5.88 10.96
CA ASP A 54 -6.80 6.06 11.38
C ASP A 54 -7.68 6.34 10.14
N LEU A 55 -8.41 5.31 9.70
CA LEU A 55 -9.27 5.40 8.52
C LEU A 55 -10.48 6.33 8.74
N SER A 56 -10.86 6.64 9.98
CA SER A 56 -11.95 7.59 10.25
C SER A 56 -11.59 9.03 9.91
N ARG A 57 -10.28 9.35 9.95
CA ARG A 57 -9.72 10.68 9.65
C ARG A 57 -9.12 10.75 8.25
N ASP A 58 -8.64 9.62 7.74
CA ASP A 58 -7.98 9.51 6.44
C ASP A 58 -8.94 9.07 5.34
N PHE A 59 -9.48 10.05 4.60
CA PHE A 59 -10.53 9.87 3.59
C PHE A 59 -10.12 9.14 2.30
N SER A 60 -8.87 8.66 2.16
CA SER A 60 -8.45 8.00 0.92
C SER A 60 -8.69 6.49 0.97
N ALA A 61 -9.46 5.98 0.01
CA ALA A 61 -9.65 4.55 -0.23
C ALA A 61 -8.36 3.81 -0.60
N THR A 62 -7.26 4.55 -0.77
CA THR A 62 -5.93 4.06 -1.12
C THR A 62 -4.84 4.78 -0.34
N ARG A 63 -3.77 4.08 0.04
CA ARG A 63 -2.58 4.62 0.72
C ARG A 63 -1.33 3.98 0.13
N VAL A 64 -0.29 4.76 -0.09
CA VAL A 64 1.03 4.24 -0.50
C VAL A 64 1.99 4.44 0.67
N LEU A 65 2.58 3.36 1.14
CA LEU A 65 3.69 3.38 2.08
C LEU A 65 4.98 3.33 1.29
N GLU A 66 5.92 4.21 1.63
CA GLU A 66 7.24 4.29 1.01
C GLU A 66 8.32 4.08 2.07
N PHE A 67 9.36 3.35 1.70
CA PHE A 67 10.47 2.99 2.57
C PHE A 67 11.79 3.40 1.91
N ASN A 68 12.72 3.88 2.73
CA ASN A 68 14.06 4.22 2.25
C ASN A 68 14.89 2.96 1.92
N GLU A 69 14.50 1.82 2.50
CA GLU A 69 15.25 0.57 2.51
C GLU A 69 14.37 -0.57 1.97
N ASP A 70 15.01 -1.61 1.42
CA ASP A 70 14.29 -2.74 0.85
C ASP A 70 13.65 -3.61 1.96
N ILE A 71 12.42 -4.05 1.70
CA ILE A 71 11.67 -4.92 2.59
C ILE A 71 11.90 -6.37 2.17
N LYS A 72 12.37 -7.19 3.13
CA LYS A 72 12.58 -8.62 2.94
C LYS A 72 11.27 -9.39 2.96
N ASP A 73 10.45 -9.12 3.98
CA ASP A 73 9.18 -9.83 4.16
C ASP A 73 8.11 -8.94 4.77
N ILE A 74 6.86 -9.30 4.51
CA ILE A 74 5.67 -8.62 4.96
C ILE A 74 4.70 -9.65 5.49
N ILE A 75 4.24 -9.46 6.73
CA ILE A 75 3.25 -10.32 7.36
C ILE A 75 1.95 -9.52 7.48
N LEU A 76 0.85 -10.13 7.02
CA LEU A 76 -0.48 -9.54 7.06
C LEU A 76 -1.26 -10.13 8.22
N HIS A 77 -1.91 -9.28 9.01
CA HIS A 77 -2.66 -9.66 10.19
C HIS A 77 -4.08 -9.09 10.16
N GLY A 78 -5.06 -9.86 10.62
CA GLY A 78 -6.45 -9.43 10.72
C GLY A 78 -7.14 -9.34 9.36
N GLU A 79 -8.05 -8.38 9.22
CA GLU A 79 -8.93 -8.19 8.05
C GLU A 79 -8.20 -7.50 6.89
N ILE A 80 -7.09 -8.09 6.44
CA ILE A 80 -6.30 -7.62 5.30
C ILE A 80 -5.71 -8.77 4.50
N LYS A 81 -5.72 -8.65 3.18
CA LYS A 81 -5.24 -9.69 2.28
C LYS A 81 -4.19 -9.16 1.31
N ALA A 82 -3.41 -10.07 0.73
CA ALA A 82 -2.64 -9.72 -0.45
C ALA A 82 -3.61 -9.38 -1.58
N PHE A 83 -3.25 -8.38 -2.40
CA PHE A 83 -4.04 -7.97 -3.54
C PHE A 83 -4.31 -9.15 -4.48
N ASN A 84 -5.55 -9.26 -4.96
CA ASN A 84 -5.96 -10.28 -5.91
C ASN A 84 -6.81 -9.67 -7.02
N VAL A 85 -6.46 -9.94 -8.27
CA VAL A 85 -7.14 -9.41 -9.47
C VAL A 85 -8.61 -9.82 -9.54
N PHE A 86 -8.98 -10.93 -8.91
CA PHE A 86 -10.33 -11.48 -8.95
C PHE A 86 -11.18 -11.13 -7.71
N GLN A 87 -10.63 -10.40 -6.74
CA GLN A 87 -11.38 -9.98 -5.55
C GLN A 87 -12.16 -8.69 -5.80
N LEU A 88 -13.33 -8.59 -5.15
CA LEU A 88 -14.18 -7.40 -5.15
C LEU A 88 -13.57 -6.31 -4.26
N ASP A 89 -13.75 -5.05 -4.64
CA ASP A 89 -13.21 -3.81 -4.02
C ASP A 89 -13.61 -3.57 -2.55
N ASP A 90 -14.27 -4.53 -1.92
CA ASP A 90 -14.86 -4.41 -0.58
C ASP A 90 -13.93 -4.88 0.55
N ILE A 91 -12.78 -5.49 0.23
CA ILE A 91 -11.83 -6.03 1.22
C ILE A 91 -10.57 -5.15 1.24
N LEU A 92 -9.99 -4.94 2.42
CA LEU A 92 -8.71 -4.25 2.56
C LEU A 92 -7.59 -5.13 2.01
N GLU A 93 -6.80 -4.58 1.08
CA GLU A 93 -5.79 -5.33 0.35
C GLU A 93 -4.46 -4.59 0.28
N VAL A 94 -3.37 -5.37 0.21
CA VAL A 94 -2.00 -4.88 0.02
C VAL A 94 -1.47 -5.38 -1.30
N LEU A 95 -1.20 -4.45 -2.21
CA LEU A 95 -0.45 -4.70 -3.42
C LEU A 95 1.04 -4.52 -3.14
N ARG A 96 1.77 -5.63 -3.29
CA ARG A 96 3.24 -5.68 -3.30
C ARG A 96 3.74 -5.48 -4.73
N PRO A 97 4.47 -4.40 -5.04
CA PRO A 97 5.07 -4.24 -6.36
C PRO A 97 6.11 -5.35 -6.60
N ASN A 98 6.13 -5.90 -7.82
CA ASN A 98 7.04 -6.97 -8.25
C ASN A 98 6.94 -8.27 -7.44
N ASP A 99 5.78 -8.58 -6.87
CA ASP A 99 5.54 -9.91 -6.28
C ASP A 99 5.37 -10.94 -7.40
N GLN A 100 6.34 -11.85 -7.54
CA GLN A 100 6.36 -12.90 -8.58
C GLN A 100 5.18 -13.86 -8.48
N ASN A 101 4.55 -13.95 -7.30
CA ASN A 101 3.36 -14.80 -7.11
C ASN A 101 2.08 -14.12 -7.57
N ASN A 102 2.09 -12.79 -7.74
CA ASN A 102 0.95 -12.05 -8.28
C ASN A 102 1.02 -12.04 -9.81
N LYS A 103 0.12 -12.77 -10.45
CA LYS A 103 -0.12 -12.67 -11.90
C LYS A 103 -1.38 -11.84 -12.16
N PRO A 104 -1.32 -10.78 -13.00
CA PRO A 104 -0.14 -10.27 -13.70
C PRO A 104 0.81 -9.54 -12.75
N GLU A 105 2.11 -9.57 -13.06
CA GLU A 105 3.10 -8.77 -12.34
C GLU A 105 2.71 -7.29 -12.45
N ARG A 106 2.46 -6.65 -11.31
CA ARG A 106 2.11 -5.23 -11.27
C ARG A 106 3.28 -4.41 -10.76
N MET A 107 3.57 -3.35 -11.49
CA MET A 107 4.51 -2.31 -11.07
C MET A 107 3.72 -1.11 -10.53
N LEU A 108 4.21 -0.53 -9.43
CA LEU A 108 3.74 0.78 -8.97
C LEU A 108 4.62 1.84 -9.62
N MET A 109 4.02 2.73 -10.42
CA MET A 109 4.68 3.92 -10.94
C MET A 109 4.36 5.10 -10.05
N ARG A 110 5.39 5.79 -9.58
CA ARG A 110 5.25 7.05 -8.84
C ARG A 110 5.66 8.21 -9.74
N VAL A 111 4.76 9.18 -9.89
CA VAL A 111 5.03 10.45 -10.55
C VAL A 111 5.05 11.53 -9.48
N THR A 112 6.18 12.20 -9.30
CA THR A 112 6.31 13.34 -8.39
C THR A 112 6.70 14.57 -9.18
N GLY A 113 6.09 15.69 -8.83
CA GLY A 113 6.34 16.97 -9.47
C GLY A 113 5.60 18.06 -8.72
N ARG A 114 5.96 19.31 -9.00
CA ARG A 114 5.21 20.47 -8.55
C ARG A 114 4.24 20.85 -9.66
N MET A 115 2.95 20.87 -9.36
CA MET A 115 1.94 21.40 -10.27
C MET A 115 1.60 22.82 -9.81
N GLU A 116 1.78 23.79 -10.70
CA GLU A 116 1.39 25.17 -10.41
C GLU A 116 -0.03 25.42 -10.91
N THR A 117 -0.19 25.86 -12.16
CA THR A 117 -1.51 26.20 -12.71
C THR A 117 -1.89 25.43 -13.97
N THR A 118 -0.97 24.64 -14.53
CA THR A 118 -1.19 23.93 -15.79
C THR A 118 -1.39 22.42 -15.55
N PRO A 119 -2.38 21.79 -16.20
CA PRO A 119 -2.49 20.34 -16.24
C PRO A 119 -1.22 19.70 -16.78
N GLN A 120 -0.83 18.56 -16.21
CA GLN A 120 0.27 17.75 -16.70
C GLN A 120 -0.27 16.46 -17.27
N THR A 121 0.21 16.05 -18.44
CA THR A 121 -0.19 14.79 -19.05
C THR A 121 0.98 13.85 -19.19
N PHE A 122 0.71 12.55 -19.07
CA PHE A 122 1.67 11.52 -19.44
C PHE A 122 0.94 10.36 -20.08
N THR A 123 1.63 9.68 -20.99
CA THR A 123 1.09 8.52 -21.71
C THR A 123 1.74 7.25 -21.20
N LEU A 124 0.94 6.33 -20.69
CA LEU A 124 1.38 4.98 -20.37
C LEU A 124 1.28 4.13 -21.64
N THR A 125 2.42 3.72 -22.17
CA THR A 125 2.50 2.82 -23.33
C THR A 125 2.73 1.38 -22.88
N GLY A 126 2.33 0.40 -23.71
CA GLY A 126 2.55 -1.03 -23.43
C GLY A 126 1.54 -1.71 -22.50
N GLY A 127 0.47 -1.03 -22.10
CA GLY A 127 -0.64 -1.65 -21.38
C GLY A 127 -1.52 -2.53 -22.29
N PRO A 128 -2.36 -3.41 -21.73
CA PRO A 128 -3.24 -4.32 -22.51
C PRO A 128 -4.28 -3.59 -23.37
N ARG A 129 -4.52 -2.29 -23.11
CA ARG A 129 -5.41 -1.43 -23.91
C ARG A 129 -4.65 -0.53 -24.90
N GLY A 130 -3.35 -0.73 -25.09
CA GLY A 130 -2.51 0.18 -25.87
C GLY A 130 -2.08 1.40 -25.07
N ALA A 131 -1.72 2.48 -25.78
CA ALA A 131 -1.33 3.74 -25.16
C ALA A 131 -2.52 4.44 -24.50
N VAL A 132 -2.42 4.76 -23.21
CA VAL A 132 -3.44 5.48 -22.45
C VAL A 132 -2.85 6.78 -21.91
N GLU A 133 -3.50 7.89 -22.21
CA GLU A 133 -3.14 9.21 -21.66
C GLU A 133 -3.79 9.41 -20.29
N TYR A 134 -3.00 9.89 -19.33
CA TYR A 134 -3.43 10.29 -18.02
C TYR A 134 -3.23 11.79 -17.87
N VAL A 135 -4.27 12.48 -17.41
CA VAL A 135 -4.25 13.93 -17.14
C VAL A 135 -4.27 14.14 -15.64
N LEU A 136 -3.25 14.83 -15.14
CA LEU A 136 -3.15 15.28 -13.76
C LEU A 136 -3.55 16.76 -13.71
N MET A 137 -4.63 17.06 -12.99
CA MET A 137 -5.16 18.41 -12.85
C MET A 137 -4.58 19.09 -11.61
N PRO A 138 -4.32 20.41 -11.64
CA PRO A 138 -3.99 21.16 -10.43
C PRO A 138 -5.19 21.11 -9.47
N SER A 139 -4.91 20.92 -8.19
CA SER A 139 -5.90 20.90 -7.11
C SER A 139 -6.32 22.30 -6.68
#